data_AF-A0A4D8S6F6-F1
#
_entry.id   AF-A0A4D8S6F6-F1
#
_cell.length_a   1.000
_cell.length_b   1.000
_cell.length_c   1.000
_cell.angle_alpha   90.00
_cell.angle_beta   90.00
_cell.angle_gamma   90.00
#
_symmetry.space_group_name_H-M   'P 1'
#
loop_
_entity.id
_entity.type
_entity.pdbx_description
1 polymer ?
#
loop_
_entity_poly.entity_id
_entity_poly.type
_entity_poly.pdbx_seq_one_letter_code
_entity_poly.pdbx_strand_id
1 'polypeptide(L)'
;MRYYPGHGETPKERRRMFQELSKMKAEIEKADLIIYARSYGVFSSEGWKLLHSFFSKPVIISTEEIAKRVREKRVFLVSPYNQYRHDYEVKWLREFSKVVGSVALGRTGGDAISSTPPHLVESSVKIGHENPEAEIVYVACTILSTLPYLDRLKGGKPVITASSVLIEGVKWDG
;
A
#
# COMPACT_ATOMS: atom_id res chain seq x y z
N MET A 1 11.47 -4.85 -12.80
CA MET A 1 12.50 -4.56 -11.77
C MET A 1 12.76 -5.84 -10.97
N ARG A 2 14.03 -6.20 -10.72
CA ARG A 2 14.40 -7.39 -9.94
C ARG A 2 13.90 -7.28 -8.49
N TYR A 3 13.57 -8.41 -7.85
CA TYR A 3 13.30 -8.43 -6.41
C TYR A 3 14.59 -8.16 -5.63
N TYR A 4 14.53 -7.23 -4.68
CA TYR A 4 15.60 -6.96 -3.73
C TYR A 4 15.03 -7.08 -2.31
N PRO A 5 15.74 -7.76 -1.38
CA PRO A 5 15.33 -7.79 0.01
C PRO A 5 15.37 -6.37 0.61
N GLY A 6 14.57 -6.16 1.65
CA GLY A 6 14.46 -4.89 2.37
C GLY A 6 13.26 -4.03 1.93
N HIS A 7 13.22 -2.80 2.44
CA HIS A 7 12.09 -1.87 2.28
C HIS A 7 12.44 -0.67 1.39
N GLY A 8 13.68 -0.57 0.94
CA GLY A 8 14.11 0.53 0.09
C GLY A 8 14.45 1.81 0.83
N GLU A 9 14.47 1.80 2.16
CA GLU A 9 14.57 3.02 2.97
C GLU A 9 16.00 3.39 3.36
N THR A 10 16.98 2.49 3.23
CA THR A 10 18.39 2.87 3.44
C THR A 10 18.95 3.64 2.24
N PRO A 11 19.95 4.52 2.41
CA PRO A 11 20.56 5.25 1.29
C PRO A 11 21.09 4.34 0.17
N LYS A 12 21.62 3.16 0.54
CA LYS A 12 22.11 2.16 -0.43
C LYS A 12 20.96 1.57 -1.25
N GLU A 13 19.84 1.23 -0.61
CA GLU A 13 18.68 0.67 -1.30
C GLU A 13 17.96 1.73 -2.15
N ARG A 14 17.79 2.96 -1.65
CA ARG A 14 17.22 4.08 -2.43
C ARG A 14 18.05 4.34 -3.67
N ARG A 15 19.38 4.44 -3.55
CA ARG A 15 20.26 4.61 -4.73
C ARG A 15 20.06 3.48 -5.74
N ARG A 16 19.97 2.24 -5.29
CA ARG A 16 19.72 1.09 -6.17
C ARG A 16 18.36 1.17 -6.85
N MET A 17 17.31 1.55 -6.12
CA MET A 17 15.97 1.75 -6.69
C MET A 17 16.00 2.77 -7.82
N PHE A 18 16.58 3.95 -7.59
CA PHE A 18 16.67 4.99 -8.60
C PHE A 18 17.57 4.61 -9.78
N GLN A 19 18.63 3.82 -9.57
CA GLN A 19 19.43 3.25 -10.66
C GLN A 19 18.66 2.25 -11.53
N GLU A 20 17.72 1.49 -10.97
CA GLU A 20 16.86 0.62 -11.75
C GLU A 20 15.77 1.41 -12.48
N LEU A 21 15.18 2.42 -11.83
CA LEU A 21 14.18 3.29 -12.43
C LEU A 21 14.77 4.13 -13.58
N SER A 22 16.02 4.60 -13.47
CA SER A 22 16.66 5.42 -14.51
C SER A 22 16.80 4.69 -15.83
N LYS A 23 17.00 3.36 -15.81
CA LYS A 23 17.08 2.51 -17.02
C LYS A 23 15.79 2.49 -17.84
N MET A 24 14.66 2.82 -17.22
CA MET A 24 13.33 2.80 -17.84
C MET A 24 12.64 4.17 -17.78
N LYS A 25 13.31 5.21 -17.27
CA LYS A 25 12.75 6.54 -17.06
C LYS A 25 12.18 7.15 -18.34
N ALA A 26 12.97 7.15 -19.42
CA ALA A 26 12.55 7.75 -20.70
C ALA A 26 11.28 7.10 -21.27
N GLU A 27 11.10 5.79 -21.07
CA GLU A 27 9.90 5.07 -21.52
C GLU A 27 8.71 5.31 -20.60
N ILE A 28 8.92 5.29 -19.28
CA ILE A 28 7.87 5.59 -18.30
C ILE A 28 7.33 7.01 -18.48
N GLU A 29 8.20 7.98 -18.81
CA GLU A 29 7.81 9.39 -18.99
C GLU A 29 7.09 9.69 -20.31
N LYS A 30 6.89 8.69 -21.17
CA LYS A 30 5.94 8.82 -22.30
C LYS A 30 4.48 8.81 -21.82
N ALA A 31 4.22 8.33 -20.61
CA ALA A 31 2.89 8.38 -20.00
C ALA A 31 2.53 9.79 -19.49
N ASP A 32 1.25 10.10 -19.45
CA ASP A 32 0.73 11.35 -18.86
C ASP A 32 0.79 11.32 -17.33
N LEU A 33 0.76 10.13 -16.74
CA LEU A 33 0.69 9.88 -15.31
C LEU A 33 1.44 8.60 -14.96
N ILE A 34 2.17 8.63 -13.84
CA ILE A 34 2.94 7.49 -13.35
C ILE A 34 2.29 6.97 -12.06
N ILE A 35 1.98 5.68 -12.01
CA ILE A 35 1.50 5.02 -10.80
C ILE A 35 2.64 4.19 -10.20
N TYR A 36 3.15 4.62 -9.05
CA TYR A 36 4.11 3.87 -8.27
C TYR A 36 3.39 2.98 -7.25
N ALA A 37 3.02 1.78 -7.70
CA ALA A 37 2.21 0.83 -6.93
C ALA A 37 2.97 0.08 -5.82
N ARG A 38 4.30 0.20 -5.76
CA ARG A 38 5.16 -0.50 -4.78
C ARG A 38 5.43 0.41 -3.57
N SER A 39 5.68 -0.20 -2.41
CA SER A 39 6.11 0.52 -1.22
C SER A 39 7.63 0.67 -1.08
N TYR A 40 8.42 -0.05 -1.89
CA TYR A 40 9.88 -0.04 -1.82
C TYR A 40 10.43 1.36 -2.11
N GLY A 41 11.19 1.92 -1.15
CA GLY A 41 11.82 3.24 -1.23
C GLY A 41 10.90 4.44 -1.06
N VAL A 42 9.65 4.17 -0.67
CA VAL A 42 8.61 5.16 -0.47
C VAL A 42 7.78 4.86 0.78
N PHE A 43 8.36 4.25 1.82
CA PHE A 43 7.66 4.14 3.12
C PHE A 43 7.72 5.47 3.91
N SER A 44 8.64 6.37 3.57
CA SER A 44 8.77 7.67 4.23
C SER A 44 8.41 8.84 3.33
N SER A 45 8.10 9.98 3.95
CA SER A 45 7.86 11.25 3.25
C SER A 45 9.07 11.74 2.46
N GLU A 46 10.30 11.41 2.89
CA GLU A 46 11.51 11.66 2.12
C GLU A 46 11.53 10.82 0.83
N GLY A 47 11.18 9.54 0.92
CA GLY A 47 11.02 8.67 -0.25
C GLY A 47 10.00 9.21 -1.24
N TRP A 48 8.86 9.71 -0.75
CA TRP A 48 7.83 10.36 -1.58
C TRP A 48 8.39 11.57 -2.33
N LYS A 49 9.03 12.51 -1.61
CA LYS A 49 9.64 13.72 -2.20
C LYS A 49 10.67 13.39 -3.26
N LEU A 50 11.51 12.38 -3.01
CA LEU A 50 12.53 11.95 -3.96
C LEU A 50 11.90 11.37 -5.23
N LEU A 51 10.85 10.56 -5.09
CA LEU A 51 10.18 9.95 -6.25
C LEU A 51 9.42 10.99 -7.08
N HIS A 52 8.73 11.93 -6.44
CA HIS A 52 8.10 13.09 -7.11
C HIS A 52 9.13 13.93 -7.86
N SER A 53 10.29 14.19 -7.27
CA SER A 53 11.36 14.96 -7.92
C SER A 53 12.07 14.18 -9.04
N PHE A 54 12.01 12.84 -9.00
CA PHE A 54 12.71 12.00 -9.95
C PHE A 54 12.05 11.99 -11.32
N PHE A 55 10.71 11.99 -11.38
CA PHE A 55 9.96 12.05 -12.62
C PHE A 55 9.49 13.48 -12.93
N SER A 56 9.49 13.83 -14.21
CA SER A 56 8.95 15.10 -14.72
C SER A 56 7.43 15.04 -14.92
N LYS A 57 6.85 13.86 -14.88
CA LYS A 57 5.41 13.60 -14.96
C LYS A 57 4.80 13.48 -13.56
N PRO A 58 3.51 13.80 -13.40
CA PRO A 58 2.79 13.52 -12.16
C PRO A 58 2.95 12.06 -11.72
N VAL A 59 3.17 11.85 -10.42
CA VAL A 59 3.36 10.52 -9.82
C VAL A 59 2.34 10.31 -8.71
N ILE A 60 1.63 9.18 -8.75
CA ILE A 60 0.80 8.71 -7.65
C ILE A 60 1.54 7.59 -6.93
N ILE A 61 1.78 7.76 -5.64
CA ILE A 61 2.56 6.84 -4.82
C ILE A 61 1.61 6.10 -3.86
N SER A 62 1.60 4.77 -3.90
CA SER A 62 0.63 3.97 -3.13
C SER A 62 0.66 4.26 -1.64
N THR A 63 1.84 4.26 -1.03
CA THR A 63 2.04 4.53 0.40
C THR A 63 1.63 5.95 0.79
N GLU A 64 1.89 6.95 -0.07
CA GLU A 64 1.45 8.32 0.16
C GLU A 64 -0.09 8.43 0.15
N GLU A 65 -0.74 7.81 -0.82
CA GLU A 65 -2.20 7.84 -0.97
C GLU A 65 -2.92 7.08 0.15
N ILE A 66 -2.32 6.00 0.65
CA ILE A 66 -2.77 5.30 1.85
C ILE A 66 -2.62 6.22 3.06
N ALA A 67 -1.44 6.81 3.27
CA ALA A 67 -1.15 7.68 4.40
C ALA A 67 -2.11 8.88 4.47
N LYS A 68 -2.44 9.50 3.33
CA LYS A 68 -3.44 10.58 3.25
C LYS A 68 -4.83 10.14 3.75
N ARG A 69 -5.26 8.92 3.40
CA ARG A 69 -6.61 8.41 3.75
C ARG A 69 -6.74 7.93 5.19
N VAL A 70 -5.64 7.46 5.79
CA VAL A 70 -5.63 6.93 7.16
C VAL A 70 -5.15 7.92 8.21
N ARG A 71 -4.63 9.08 7.80
CA ARG A 71 -4.09 10.10 8.69
C ARG A 71 -5.07 10.44 9.82
N GLU A 72 -4.57 10.40 11.06
CA GLU A 72 -5.28 10.73 12.30
C GLU A 72 -6.50 9.84 12.62
N LYS A 73 -6.68 8.73 11.89
CA LYS A 73 -7.76 7.77 12.13
C LYS A 73 -7.33 6.62 13.04
N ARG A 74 -8.32 5.95 13.63
CA ARG A 74 -8.20 4.64 14.26
C ARG A 74 -8.36 3.55 13.20
N VAL A 75 -7.25 2.89 12.85
CA VAL A 75 -7.17 1.96 11.72
C VAL A 75 -7.20 0.52 12.22
N PHE A 76 -8.03 -0.31 11.60
CA PHE A 76 -7.90 -1.76 11.65
C PHE A 76 -7.14 -2.25 10.40
N LEU A 77 -5.98 -2.87 10.59
CA LEU A 77 -5.14 -3.35 9.48
C LEU A 77 -5.45 -4.82 9.14
N VAL A 78 -5.76 -5.09 7.88
CA VAL A 78 -5.70 -6.44 7.30
C VAL A 78 -4.53 -6.49 6.34
N SER A 79 -3.63 -7.47 6.49
CA SER A 79 -2.53 -7.66 5.55
C SER A 79 -2.37 -9.12 5.16
N PRO A 80 -1.96 -9.42 3.91
CA PRO A 80 -1.69 -10.78 3.49
C PRO A 80 -0.40 -11.32 4.10
N TYR A 81 0.43 -10.47 4.68
CA TYR A 81 1.83 -10.77 4.99
C TYR A 81 2.02 -11.79 6.11
N ASN A 82 3.21 -12.40 6.15
CA ASN A 82 3.75 -13.00 7.36
C ASN A 82 3.93 -11.96 8.48
N GLN A 83 4.11 -12.44 9.72
CA GLN A 83 4.14 -11.58 10.89
C GLN A 83 5.23 -10.51 10.82
N TYR A 84 6.44 -10.84 10.36
CA TYR A 84 7.54 -9.88 10.27
C TYR A 84 7.20 -8.66 9.40
N ARG A 85 6.66 -8.90 8.20
CA ARG A 85 6.28 -7.81 7.28
C ARG A 85 4.99 -7.12 7.73
N HIS A 86 4.08 -7.85 8.40
CA HIS A 86 2.91 -7.26 9.04
C HIS A 86 3.30 -6.24 10.12
N ASP A 87 4.21 -6.60 11.03
CA ASP A 87 4.67 -5.72 12.11
C ASP A 87 5.34 -4.45 11.56
N TYR A 88 6.06 -4.58 10.44
CA TYR A 88 6.60 -3.42 9.73
C TYR A 88 5.49 -2.50 9.20
N GLU A 89 4.45 -3.05 8.59
CA GLU A 89 3.29 -2.27 8.11
C GLU A 89 2.57 -1.57 9.28
N VAL A 90 2.40 -2.26 10.42
CA VAL A 90 1.86 -1.67 11.65
C VAL A 90 2.73 -0.51 12.13
N LYS A 91 4.05 -0.69 12.16
CA LYS A 91 5.00 0.36 12.55
C LYS A 91 4.87 1.58 11.63
N TRP A 92 4.82 1.36 10.32
CA TRP A 92 4.68 2.41 9.33
C TRP A 92 3.34 3.16 9.46
N LEU A 93 2.22 2.45 9.61
CA LEU A 93 0.90 3.09 9.81
C LEU A 93 0.84 3.95 11.06
N ARG A 94 1.58 3.58 12.11
CA ARG A 94 1.66 4.36 13.36
C ARG A 94 2.32 5.73 13.20
N GLU A 95 3.02 5.98 12.10
CA GLU A 95 3.54 7.32 11.78
C GLU A 95 2.42 8.30 11.38
N PHE A 96 1.26 7.78 10.97
CA PHE A 96 0.15 8.58 10.45
C PHE A 96 -1.16 8.40 11.21
N SER A 97 -1.33 7.27 11.91
CA SER A 97 -2.64 6.82 12.42
C SER A 97 -2.51 5.99 13.70
N LYS A 98 -3.62 5.79 14.44
CA LYS A 98 -3.66 4.86 15.57
C LYS A 98 -4.09 3.48 15.08
N VAL A 99 -3.20 2.49 15.10
CA VAL A 99 -3.57 1.09 14.78
C VAL A 99 -4.26 0.47 16.01
N VAL A 100 -5.56 0.21 15.91
CA VAL A 100 -6.40 -0.30 17.02
C VAL A 100 -6.67 -1.81 16.97
N GLY A 101 -6.23 -2.46 15.90
CA GLY A 101 -6.31 -3.91 15.73
C GLY A 101 -5.72 -4.31 14.39
N SER A 102 -5.32 -5.57 14.26
CA SER A 102 -4.75 -6.04 13.01
C SER A 102 -4.86 -7.56 12.81
N VAL A 103 -4.86 -7.98 11.54
CA VAL A 103 -4.83 -9.38 11.12
C VAL A 103 -3.74 -9.59 10.07
N ALA A 104 -2.88 -10.58 10.30
CA ALA A 104 -1.88 -11.07 9.36
C ALA A 104 -2.32 -12.42 8.78
N LEU A 105 -2.40 -12.54 7.44
CA LEU A 105 -2.81 -13.80 6.79
C LEU A 105 -1.65 -14.78 6.55
N GLY A 106 -0.43 -14.45 6.96
CA GLY A 106 0.69 -15.39 6.99
C GLY A 106 1.38 -15.67 5.66
N ARG A 107 1.09 -14.94 4.58
CA ARG A 107 1.62 -15.22 3.23
C ARG A 107 3.02 -14.63 3.03
N THR A 108 3.90 -15.41 2.41
CA THR A 108 5.28 -15.01 2.09
C THR A 108 5.52 -15.15 0.59
N GLY A 109 6.05 -14.10 -0.05
CA GLY A 109 6.30 -14.07 -1.49
C GLY A 109 5.11 -13.58 -2.32
N GLY A 110 5.40 -13.14 -3.55
CA GLY A 110 4.40 -12.56 -4.45
C GLY A 110 3.27 -13.53 -4.78
N ASP A 111 3.62 -14.78 -5.13
CA ASP A 111 2.66 -15.79 -5.57
C ASP A 111 1.69 -16.20 -4.45
N ALA A 112 2.18 -16.36 -3.22
CA ALA A 112 1.33 -16.66 -2.07
C ALA A 112 0.42 -15.49 -1.69
N ILE A 113 0.87 -14.24 -1.89
CA ILE A 113 0.06 -13.05 -1.65
C ILE A 113 -1.03 -12.92 -2.72
N SER A 114 -0.68 -13.06 -4.01
CA SER A 114 -1.63 -12.90 -5.12
C SER A 114 -2.69 -14.00 -5.17
N SER A 115 -2.35 -15.22 -4.73
CA SER A 115 -3.26 -16.36 -4.64
C SER A 115 -4.05 -16.44 -3.32
N THR A 116 -3.99 -15.41 -2.47
CA THR A 116 -4.75 -15.37 -1.21
C THR A 116 -6.25 -15.56 -1.49
N PRO A 117 -6.91 -16.57 -0.91
CA PRO A 117 -8.34 -16.77 -1.09
C PRO A 117 -9.17 -15.56 -0.62
N PRO A 118 -10.11 -15.03 -1.43
CA PRO A 118 -10.90 -13.84 -1.08
C PRO A 118 -11.63 -13.95 0.25
N HIS A 119 -12.17 -15.13 0.57
CA HIS A 119 -12.92 -15.36 1.81
C HIS A 119 -12.08 -15.12 3.09
N LEU A 120 -10.75 -15.27 3.03
CA LEU A 120 -9.87 -14.95 4.16
C LEU A 120 -9.75 -13.44 4.37
N VAL A 121 -9.70 -12.68 3.27
CA VAL A 121 -9.69 -11.22 3.30
C VAL A 121 -11.03 -10.71 3.83
N GLU A 122 -12.14 -11.23 3.29
CA GLU A 122 -13.50 -10.89 3.71
C GLU A 122 -13.73 -11.16 5.20
N SER A 123 -13.36 -12.35 5.68
CA SER A 123 -13.49 -12.71 7.09
C SER A 123 -12.66 -11.80 7.99
N SER A 124 -11.46 -11.41 7.56
CA SER A 124 -10.59 -10.51 8.33
C SER A 124 -11.11 -9.07 8.35
N VAL A 125 -11.67 -8.61 7.22
CA VAL A 125 -12.32 -7.29 7.12
C VAL A 125 -13.58 -7.24 7.99
N LYS A 126 -14.33 -8.34 8.08
CA LYS A 126 -15.48 -8.46 9.00
C LYS A 126 -15.08 -8.21 10.46
N ILE A 127 -13.95 -8.76 10.90
CA ILE A 127 -13.42 -8.48 12.26
C ILE A 127 -13.14 -6.97 12.43
N GLY A 128 -12.62 -6.31 11.41
CA GLY A 128 -12.44 -4.85 11.41
C GLY A 128 -13.76 -4.08 11.49
N HIS A 129 -14.80 -4.54 10.79
CA HIS A 129 -16.16 -3.99 10.89
C HIS A 129 -16.79 -4.18 12.27
N GLU A 130 -16.38 -5.21 13.02
CA GLU A 130 -16.88 -5.49 14.37
C GLU A 130 -16.05 -4.79 15.47
N ASN A 131 -14.81 -4.38 15.18
CA ASN A 131 -13.95 -3.70 16.16
C ASN A 131 -14.54 -2.32 16.56
N PRO A 132 -14.89 -2.07 17.84
CA PRO A 132 -15.58 -0.85 18.25
C PRO A 132 -14.70 0.41 18.23
N GLU A 133 -13.38 0.27 18.25
CA GLU A 133 -12.45 1.40 18.20
C GLU A 133 -12.11 1.85 16.79
N ALA A 134 -12.29 0.98 15.79
CA ALA A 134 -11.89 1.28 14.41
C ALA A 134 -12.81 2.32 13.76
N GLU A 135 -12.22 3.23 12.98
CA GLU A 135 -12.93 4.17 12.12
C GLU A 135 -12.83 3.79 10.65
N ILE A 136 -11.81 3.00 10.30
CA ILE A 136 -11.52 2.58 8.94
C ILE A 136 -10.81 1.23 8.95
N VAL A 137 -11.10 0.39 7.95
CA VAL A 137 -10.36 -0.84 7.69
C VAL A 137 -9.43 -0.60 6.51
N TYR A 138 -8.13 -0.85 6.70
CA TYR A 138 -7.14 -0.80 5.63
C TYR A 138 -6.69 -2.22 5.26
N VAL A 139 -6.79 -2.55 3.98
CA VAL A 139 -6.34 -3.82 3.41
C VAL A 139 -5.07 -3.59 2.58
N ALA A 140 -3.90 -3.95 3.12
CA ALA A 140 -2.69 -4.15 2.33
C ALA A 140 -2.89 -5.38 1.43
N CYS A 141 -2.28 -5.58 0.27
CA CYS A 141 -1.17 -4.99 -0.46
C CYS A 141 -1.65 -4.81 -1.92
N THR A 142 -1.00 -3.98 -2.75
CA THR A 142 -1.44 -3.82 -4.16
C THR A 142 -1.41 -5.11 -4.98
N ILE A 143 -0.55 -6.08 -4.61
CA ILE A 143 -0.49 -7.42 -5.24
C ILE A 143 -1.68 -8.31 -4.82
N LEU A 144 -2.33 -8.01 -3.69
CA LEU A 144 -3.57 -8.67 -3.30
C LEU A 144 -4.69 -8.17 -4.22
N SER A 145 -5.21 -9.06 -5.06
CA SER A 145 -6.22 -8.74 -6.07
C SER A 145 -7.58 -8.46 -5.41
N THR A 146 -7.75 -7.30 -4.79
CA THR A 146 -8.99 -6.92 -4.08
C THR A 146 -10.04 -6.28 -4.98
N LEU A 147 -9.62 -5.68 -6.10
CA LEU A 147 -10.50 -4.94 -7.02
C LEU A 147 -11.74 -5.74 -7.48
N PRO A 148 -11.63 -7.02 -7.85
CA PRO A 148 -12.78 -7.78 -8.35
C PRO A 148 -13.87 -8.05 -7.31
N TYR A 149 -13.59 -7.84 -6.02
CA TYR A 149 -14.52 -8.12 -4.93
C TYR A 149 -14.60 -7.00 -3.90
N LEU A 150 -14.26 -5.75 -4.26
CA LEU A 150 -14.34 -4.60 -3.35
C LEU A 150 -15.73 -4.44 -2.71
N ASP A 151 -16.80 -4.69 -3.48
CA ASP A 151 -18.17 -4.60 -2.97
C ASP A 151 -18.45 -5.59 -1.83
N ARG A 152 -17.80 -6.76 -1.84
CA ARG A 152 -17.91 -7.77 -0.78
C ARG A 152 -17.19 -7.37 0.51
N LEU A 153 -16.30 -6.37 0.44
CA LEU A 153 -15.59 -5.84 1.61
C LEU A 153 -16.37 -4.72 2.31
N LYS A 154 -17.42 -4.17 1.68
CA LYS A 154 -18.26 -3.12 2.27
C LYS A 154 -18.95 -3.61 3.54
N GLY A 155 -19.18 -2.69 4.48
CA GLY A 155 -19.81 -2.99 5.76
C GLY A 155 -20.06 -1.72 6.56
N GLY A 156 -20.04 -1.82 7.89
CA GLY A 156 -20.35 -0.71 8.80
C GLY A 156 -19.29 0.40 8.82
N LYS A 157 -18.07 0.13 8.35
CA LYS A 157 -16.96 1.10 8.31
C LYS A 157 -16.42 1.26 6.89
N PRO A 158 -15.84 2.42 6.55
CA PRO A 158 -15.09 2.57 5.31
C PRO A 158 -13.98 1.53 5.20
N VAL A 159 -13.84 0.92 4.02
CA VAL A 159 -12.74 0.02 3.70
C VAL A 159 -11.92 0.63 2.57
N ILE A 160 -10.62 0.77 2.80
CA ILE A 160 -9.67 1.13 1.76
C ILE A 160 -8.74 -0.05 1.51
N THR A 161 -8.43 -0.32 0.25
CA THR A 161 -7.42 -1.28 -0.16
C THR A 161 -6.27 -0.58 -0.85
N ALA A 162 -5.05 -1.10 -0.73
CA ALA A 162 -3.88 -0.56 -1.41
C ALA A 162 -4.07 -0.40 -2.94
N SER A 163 -4.96 -1.18 -3.55
CA SER A 163 -5.32 -1.04 -4.97
C SER A 163 -6.40 0.03 -5.21
N SER A 164 -7.44 0.09 -4.37
CA SER A 164 -8.53 1.08 -4.52
C SER A 164 -8.05 2.52 -4.41
N VAL A 165 -7.14 2.80 -3.46
CA VAL A 165 -6.60 4.14 -3.22
C VAL A 165 -5.80 4.68 -4.40
N LEU A 166 -5.15 3.79 -5.17
CA LEU A 166 -4.46 4.17 -6.40
C LEU A 166 -5.46 4.56 -7.49
N ILE A 167 -6.55 3.81 -7.65
CA ILE A 167 -7.59 4.14 -8.65
C ILE A 167 -8.26 5.47 -8.30
N GLU A 168 -8.58 5.67 -7.03
CA GLU A 168 -9.14 6.93 -6.56
C GLU A 168 -8.17 8.10 -6.70
N GLY A 169 -6.87 7.88 -6.46
CA GLY A 169 -5.84 8.91 -6.68
C GLY A 169 -5.68 9.29 -8.16
N VAL A 170 -5.97 8.37 -9.08
CA VAL A 170 -5.97 8.61 -10.54
C VAL A 170 -7.20 9.38 -10.99
N LYS A 171 -8.30 9.36 -10.21
CA LYS A 171 -9.44 10.27 -10.40
C LYS A 171 -9.03 11.67 -9.92
N TRP A 172 -8.02 12.23 -10.57
CA TRP A 172 -7.64 13.62 -10.46
C TRP A 172 -8.57 14.42 -11.36
N ASP A 173 -9.13 15.46 -10.78
CA ASP A 173 -10.11 16.37 -11.37
C ASP A 173 -9.55 17.05 -12.61
N GLY A 174 -10.33 17.04 -13.70
CA GLY A 174 -10.11 17.92 -14.84
C GLY A 174 -10.25 19.39 -14.47
#